data_AF-A0A0C2ZAH8-F1
#
_entry.id   AF-A0A0C2ZAH8-F1
#
_cell.length_a   1.000
_cell.length_b   1.000
_cell.length_c   1.000
_cell.angle_alpha   90.00
_cell.angle_beta   90.00
_cell.angle_gamma   90.00
#
_symmetry.space_group_name_H-M   'P 1'
#
loop_
_entity.id
_entity.type
_entity.pdbx_description
1 polymer ?
#
loop_
_entity_poly.entity_id
_entity_poly.type
_entity_poly.pdbx_seq_one_letter_code
_entity_poly.pdbx_strand_id
1 'polypeptide(L)'
;MLLSPASTSGSLPNHSFWGKFKGKKSDKESEYRDKQAQMALARQRLLTLAYGDMETVRMLPQSYAELEVVARDWTKPPPEAIFSLRVPTEFASLHASRLVSGPYIYLTGEDSYQIAIMGVQGLRVEIVSDAPPPPDEPPLNPRSPPPVTDMPATFNLELVPGQHIALETTVASADDVDMSRMEDGTVVDGLFWGKLCIVHSGDTHTLDFTGTRMNNPDITPEFLFDSKVMTKLTSAARPSSAKCHLSILAPAQQYCDVYLTVNPLWNLAMTWPPAENVEDQKYKYFLRVHPGGALEHFESEMVVTSLYYEASPDPAMVDPNEFIAPRNGFAMGFRDFLSHIMVVLDQLGMSLHARTNFINSNLHSFLAHKNIAYRFLSPTKIANAIDISVTASPCVFTRLFLIFRGISDDDLGLFAGAGEKEANTYNWRETVGWSENSKDTSMFRVLEISVWEIT
;
A
#
# COMPACT_ATOMS: atom_id res chain seq x y z
N MET A 1 -52.31 61.87 -2.71
CA MET A 1 -51.73 61.47 -1.42
C MET A 1 -50.28 61.03 -1.71
N LEU A 2 -49.37 61.97 -1.98
CA LEU A 2 -48.43 62.61 -1.03
C LEU A 2 -47.48 61.65 -0.28
N LEU A 3 -46.24 61.59 -0.81
CA LEU A 3 -44.91 61.61 -0.15
C LEU A 3 -44.36 60.37 0.59
N SER A 4 -43.20 59.89 0.10
CA SER A 4 -42.08 59.27 0.86
C SER A 4 -41.25 60.36 1.60
N PRO A 5 -40.11 60.14 2.32
CA PRO A 5 -39.34 58.93 2.73
C PRO A 5 -38.76 58.99 4.20
N ALA A 6 -37.83 58.08 4.53
CA ALA A 6 -36.66 58.24 5.45
C ALA A 6 -36.69 57.71 6.93
N SER A 7 -35.83 56.70 7.16
CA SER A 7 -34.78 56.50 8.20
C SER A 7 -34.97 56.75 9.73
N THR A 8 -34.39 55.79 10.47
CA THR A 8 -33.56 55.85 11.72
C THR A 8 -34.16 55.78 13.14
N SER A 9 -33.66 54.75 13.86
CA SER A 9 -33.18 54.67 15.27
C SER A 9 -34.13 54.91 16.45
N GLY A 10 -34.13 53.94 17.38
CA GLY A 10 -34.63 54.11 18.75
C GLY A 10 -34.59 52.82 19.58
N SER A 11 -33.47 52.60 20.28
CA SER A 11 -33.24 51.56 21.30
C SER A 11 -33.97 51.83 22.62
N LEU A 12 -34.22 50.76 23.41
CA LEU A 12 -34.09 50.59 24.90
C LEU A 12 -35.23 49.73 25.50
N PRO A 13 -35.11 49.11 26.72
CA PRO A 13 -33.95 48.87 27.58
C PRO A 13 -33.84 47.44 28.18
N ASN A 14 -32.71 47.21 28.83
CA ASN A 14 -32.26 46.03 29.59
C ASN A 14 -32.74 46.10 31.07
N HIS A 15 -33.14 44.98 31.69
CA HIS A 15 -33.10 44.79 33.16
C HIS A 15 -33.15 43.29 33.57
N SER A 16 -32.08 42.86 34.25
CA SER A 16 -31.90 41.55 34.92
C SER A 16 -32.63 41.46 36.27
N PHE A 17 -33.14 40.26 36.63
CA PHE A 17 -33.57 39.95 38.01
C PHE A 17 -33.58 38.40 38.29
N TRP A 18 -32.54 37.90 38.99
CA TRP A 18 -32.37 36.61 39.75
C TRP A 18 -32.40 35.27 38.98
N GLY A 19 -31.62 34.23 39.31
CA GLY A 19 -30.69 33.99 40.40
C GLY A 19 -30.67 32.49 40.81
N LYS A 20 -29.54 31.81 40.56
CA LYS A 20 -28.98 30.63 41.27
C LYS A 20 -29.77 29.30 41.32
N PHE A 21 -29.21 28.28 40.64
CA PHE A 21 -28.95 26.97 41.27
C PHE A 21 -27.57 26.45 40.82
N LYS A 22 -26.66 26.28 41.80
CA LYS A 22 -25.36 25.61 41.64
C LYS A 22 -25.58 24.09 41.72
N GLY A 23 -25.20 23.36 40.67
CA GLY A 23 -24.99 21.92 40.69
C GLY A 23 -23.55 21.62 40.31
N LYS A 24 -22.78 21.09 41.25
CA LYS A 24 -21.37 20.69 41.13
C LYS A 24 -21.28 19.52 40.12
N LYS A 25 -20.77 19.75 38.92
CA LYS A 25 -20.39 18.67 37.96
C LYS A 25 -18.88 18.53 37.94
N SER A 26 -18.43 17.28 37.97
CA SER A 26 -17.03 16.87 38.11
C SER A 26 -16.16 17.35 36.95
N ASP A 27 -15.00 17.90 37.29
CA ASP A 27 -13.84 18.26 36.47
C ASP A 27 -13.19 17.05 35.75
N LYS A 28 -13.95 16.11 35.20
CA LYS A 28 -13.38 15.01 34.40
C LYS A 28 -13.07 15.45 32.98
N GLU A 29 -13.80 16.42 32.44
CA GLU A 29 -13.66 16.86 31.04
C GLU A 29 -12.46 17.80 30.85
N SER A 30 -12.16 18.62 31.87
CA SER A 30 -10.94 19.43 31.94
C SER A 30 -9.70 18.53 32.13
N GLU A 31 -9.77 17.54 33.01
CA GLU A 31 -8.70 16.55 33.21
C GLU A 31 -8.42 15.71 31.96
N TYR A 32 -9.44 15.36 31.17
CA TYR A 32 -9.28 14.63 29.91
C TYR A 32 -8.71 15.51 28.79
N ARG A 33 -9.08 16.80 28.74
CA ARG A 33 -8.48 17.77 27.81
C ARG A 33 -7.03 18.08 28.17
N ASP A 34 -6.73 18.23 29.45
CA ASP A 34 -5.36 18.43 29.92
C ASP A 34 -4.53 17.16 29.74
N LYS A 35 -5.10 15.95 29.93
CA LYS A 35 -4.44 14.68 29.57
C LYS A 35 -4.29 14.47 28.07
N GLN A 36 -5.23 14.88 27.23
CA GLN A 36 -5.07 14.84 25.77
C GLN A 36 -4.05 15.86 25.27
N ALA A 37 -4.02 17.06 25.87
CA ALA A 37 -2.99 18.06 25.59
C ALA A 37 -1.61 17.60 26.07
N GLN A 38 -1.52 16.97 27.25
CA GLN A 38 -0.29 16.34 27.76
C GLN A 38 0.13 15.11 26.94
N MET A 39 -0.81 14.30 26.42
CA MET A 39 -0.49 13.17 25.53
C MET A 39 -0.12 13.61 24.10
N ALA A 40 -0.65 14.74 23.62
CA ALA A 40 -0.23 15.35 22.36
C ALA A 40 1.16 16.01 22.46
N LEU A 41 1.53 16.50 23.66
CA LEU A 41 2.87 17.03 23.97
C LEU A 41 3.92 15.95 24.25
N ALA A 42 3.51 14.69 24.46
CA ALA A 42 4.40 13.58 24.79
C ALA A 42 4.81 12.70 23.58
N ARG A 43 4.52 13.12 22.33
CA ARG A 43 5.17 12.52 21.17
C ARG A 43 6.60 13.04 21.12
N GLN A 44 7.54 12.21 21.56
CA GLN A 44 8.96 12.51 21.51
C GLN A 44 9.34 12.84 20.06
N ARG A 45 9.64 14.11 19.81
CA ARG A 45 10.10 14.56 18.50
C ARG A 45 11.55 14.09 18.35
N LEU A 46 11.83 13.36 17.28
CA LEU A 46 13.14 12.75 17.06
C LEU A 46 13.93 13.51 16.01
N LEU A 47 15.24 13.61 16.23
CA LEU A 47 16.22 14.16 15.31
C LEU A 47 17.13 13.03 14.85
N THR A 48 17.25 12.85 13.54
CA THR A 48 18.31 12.06 12.93
C THR A 48 19.41 13.01 12.48
N LEU A 49 20.60 12.91 13.07
CA LEU A 49 21.80 13.60 12.60
C LEU A 49 22.60 12.66 11.71
N ALA A 50 22.97 13.13 10.53
CA ALA A 50 23.79 12.40 9.58
C ALA A 50 25.07 13.17 9.26
N TYR A 51 26.23 12.51 9.27
CA TYR A 51 27.52 13.07 8.85
C TYR A 51 28.30 12.02 8.07
N GLY A 52 28.47 12.23 6.76
CA GLY A 52 28.99 11.19 5.87
C GLY A 52 28.10 9.94 5.92
N ASP A 53 28.71 8.78 6.19
CA ASP A 53 28.01 7.50 6.34
C ASP A 53 27.53 7.21 7.78
N MET A 54 27.79 8.12 8.73
CA MET A 54 27.41 7.96 10.14
C MET A 54 26.05 8.60 10.42
N GLU A 55 25.21 7.92 11.20
CA GLU A 55 23.93 8.45 11.68
C GLU A 55 23.75 8.25 13.19
N THR A 56 23.10 9.20 13.86
CA THR A 56 22.66 9.05 15.26
C THR A 56 21.26 9.61 15.44
N VAL A 57 20.50 9.04 16.39
CA VAL A 57 19.15 9.48 16.73
C VAL A 57 19.17 10.13 18.11
N ARG A 58 18.68 11.36 18.19
CA ARG A 58 18.56 12.14 19.44
C ARG A 58 17.17 12.77 19.55
N MET A 59 16.88 13.37 20.69
CA MET A 59 15.68 14.21 20.85
C MET A 59 15.82 15.47 20.00
N LEU A 60 14.74 15.85 19.30
CA LEU A 60 14.71 17.05 18.46
C LEU A 60 14.85 18.31 19.32
N PRO A 61 15.92 19.11 19.15
CA PRO A 61 16.13 20.33 19.90
C PRO A 61 15.07 21.40 19.61
N GLN A 62 14.81 22.28 20.57
CA GLN A 62 13.79 23.33 20.38
C GLN A 62 14.33 24.57 19.67
N SER A 63 15.65 24.76 19.66
CA SER A 63 16.32 25.89 19.02
C SER A 63 17.45 25.47 18.08
N TYR A 64 17.80 26.36 17.16
CA TYR A 64 18.92 26.12 16.24
C TYR A 64 20.25 26.06 16.99
N ALA A 65 20.42 26.88 18.03
CA ALA A 65 21.63 26.87 18.85
C ALA A 65 21.86 25.52 19.56
N GLU A 66 20.81 24.90 20.09
CA GLU A 66 20.90 23.56 20.68
C GLU A 66 21.20 22.50 19.62
N LEU A 67 20.57 22.59 18.44
CA LEU A 67 20.89 21.71 17.32
C LEU A 67 22.36 21.80 16.92
N GLU A 68 22.91 23.01 16.83
CA GLU A 68 24.31 23.23 16.49
C GLU A 68 25.25 22.67 17.56
N VAL A 69 24.95 22.89 18.85
CA VAL A 69 25.72 22.32 19.96
C VAL A 69 25.70 20.80 19.92
N VAL A 70 24.53 20.18 19.74
CA VAL A 70 24.38 18.72 19.67
C VAL A 70 25.14 18.15 18.46
N ALA A 71 25.05 18.81 17.31
CA ALA A 71 25.73 18.39 16.09
C ALA A 71 27.26 18.51 16.21
N ARG A 72 27.77 19.60 16.81
CA ARG A 72 29.21 19.82 17.05
C ARG A 72 29.77 18.97 18.17
N ASP A 73 29.01 18.71 19.22
CA ASP A 73 29.39 17.79 20.31
C ASP A 73 29.56 16.36 19.79
N TRP A 74 28.66 15.96 18.88
CA TRP A 74 28.72 14.64 18.27
C TRP A 74 29.87 14.50 17.27
N THR A 75 30.07 15.49 16.39
CA THR A 75 31.07 15.41 15.30
C THR A 75 32.45 15.95 15.68
N LYS A 76 32.56 16.71 16.77
CA LYS A 76 33.78 17.36 17.28
C LYS A 76 34.66 17.95 16.16
N PRO A 77 34.11 18.83 15.30
CA PRO A 77 34.85 19.34 14.15
C PRO A 77 36.00 20.27 14.62
N PRO A 78 37.14 20.31 13.91
CA PRO A 78 38.20 21.29 14.18
C PRO A 78 37.66 22.73 14.19
N PRO A 79 38.22 23.65 15.00
CA PRO A 79 37.73 25.02 15.10
C PRO A 79 37.69 25.80 13.77
N GLU A 80 38.51 25.40 12.81
CA GLU A 80 38.67 26.02 11.49
C GLU A 80 37.84 25.34 10.38
N ALA A 81 37.15 24.23 10.68
CA ALA A 81 36.41 23.48 9.68
C ALA A 81 35.09 24.17 9.31
N ILE A 82 34.79 24.22 8.00
CA ILE A 82 33.47 24.65 7.51
C ILE A 82 32.44 23.68 8.08
N PHE A 83 31.43 24.21 8.76
CA PHE A 83 30.37 23.41 9.38
C PHE A 83 29.03 24.02 9.03
N SER A 84 28.24 23.30 8.24
CA SER A 84 26.91 23.74 7.82
C SER A 84 25.89 22.62 8.01
N LEU A 85 24.66 23.00 8.30
CA LEU A 85 23.57 22.07 8.53
C LEU A 85 22.55 22.23 7.40
N ARG A 86 22.06 21.12 6.87
CA ARG A 86 21.00 21.12 5.87
C ARG A 86 19.96 20.04 6.15
N VAL A 87 18.75 20.28 5.70
CA VAL A 87 17.62 19.34 5.83
C VAL A 87 17.19 18.94 4.42
N PRO A 88 17.06 17.65 4.10
CA PRO A 88 16.47 17.25 2.82
C PRO A 88 15.01 17.71 2.75
N THR A 89 14.60 18.25 1.60
CA THR A 89 13.30 18.92 1.42
C THR A 89 12.09 18.04 1.78
N GLU A 90 12.23 16.72 1.68
CA GLU A 90 11.21 15.72 2.06
C GLU A 90 11.02 15.56 3.58
N PHE A 91 12.01 15.94 4.40
CA PHE A 91 11.94 15.89 5.87
C PHE A 91 11.67 17.26 6.52
N ALA A 92 11.72 18.34 5.75
CA ALA A 92 11.38 19.67 6.22
C ALA A 92 9.86 19.89 6.27
N SER A 93 9.41 20.92 6.99
CA SER A 93 8.00 21.28 7.02
C SER A 93 7.45 21.63 5.64
N LEU A 94 6.17 21.34 5.41
CA LEU A 94 5.46 21.73 4.20
C LEU A 94 5.57 23.24 3.88
N HIS A 95 5.69 24.06 4.92
CA HIS A 95 5.82 25.51 4.77
C HIS A 95 7.18 25.92 4.21
N ALA A 96 8.25 25.17 4.55
CA ALA A 96 9.58 25.34 4.01
C ALA A 96 9.68 24.71 2.60
N SER A 97 9.23 23.47 2.45
CA SER A 97 9.40 22.68 1.23
C SER A 97 8.68 23.25 0.01
N ARG A 98 7.55 23.95 0.19
CA ARG A 98 6.81 24.57 -0.92
C ARG A 98 7.51 25.78 -1.56
N LEU A 99 8.52 26.35 -0.90
CA LEU A 99 9.21 27.57 -1.34
C LEU A 99 10.62 27.29 -1.87
N VAL A 100 11.09 26.05 -1.82
CA VAL A 100 12.45 25.66 -2.21
C VAL A 100 12.40 24.66 -3.36
N SER A 101 13.11 24.96 -4.45
CA SER A 101 13.21 24.11 -5.65
C SER A 101 14.36 23.09 -5.61
N GLY A 102 15.23 23.16 -4.60
CA GLY A 102 16.38 22.28 -4.42
C GLY A 102 16.10 21.06 -3.51
N PRO A 103 16.96 20.04 -3.56
CA PRO A 103 16.81 18.82 -2.74
C PRO A 103 17.11 19.03 -1.25
N TYR A 104 17.78 20.14 -0.90
CA TYR A 104 18.14 20.48 0.47
C TYR A 104 17.80 21.93 0.81
N ILE A 105 17.43 22.14 2.07
CA ILE A 105 17.26 23.45 2.70
C ILE A 105 18.42 23.65 3.67
N TYR A 106 19.28 24.64 3.42
CA TYR A 106 20.37 24.98 4.33
C TYR A 106 19.82 25.75 5.53
N LEU A 107 20.17 25.29 6.73
CA LEU A 107 19.83 25.96 7.97
C LEU A 107 20.92 27.00 8.26
N THR A 108 20.57 28.27 8.12
CA THR A 108 21.50 29.40 8.28
C THR A 108 21.27 30.17 9.58
N GLY A 109 20.28 29.77 10.38
CA GLY A 109 19.94 30.41 11.65
C GLY A 109 18.56 30.02 12.17
N GLU A 110 18.15 30.67 13.27
CA GLU A 110 16.93 30.33 14.02
C GLU A 110 15.66 30.33 13.16
N ASP A 111 15.46 31.35 12.32
CA ASP A 111 14.25 31.46 11.50
C ASP A 111 14.13 30.29 10.49
N SER A 112 15.24 29.93 9.84
CA SER A 112 15.27 28.80 8.90
C SER A 112 15.00 27.46 9.59
N TYR A 113 15.47 27.31 10.83
CA TYR A 113 15.23 26.12 11.64
C TYR A 113 13.78 26.03 12.11
N GLN A 114 13.22 27.12 12.66
CA GLN A 114 11.83 27.15 13.12
C GLN A 114 10.85 26.87 11.99
N ILE A 115 11.10 27.42 10.80
CA ILE A 115 10.31 27.10 9.61
C ILE A 115 10.49 25.62 9.24
N ALA A 116 11.72 25.09 9.24
CA ALA A 116 11.96 23.69 8.91
C ALA A 116 11.27 22.71 9.87
N ILE A 117 11.14 23.04 11.16
CA ILE A 117 10.53 22.16 12.16
C ILE A 117 9.03 22.39 12.39
N MET A 118 8.40 23.33 11.69
CA MET A 118 7.01 23.70 11.96
C MET A 118 6.04 22.56 11.59
N GLY A 119 5.44 21.93 12.60
CA GLY A 119 4.48 20.83 12.40
C GLY A 119 5.10 19.47 12.06
N VAL A 120 6.43 19.33 12.07
CA VAL A 120 7.10 18.04 11.83
C VAL A 120 7.32 17.27 13.14
N GLN A 121 7.03 15.96 13.11
CA GLN A 121 7.20 15.05 14.25
C GLN A 121 8.63 14.52 14.39
N GLY A 122 9.44 14.65 13.34
CA GLY A 122 10.87 14.37 13.36
C GLY A 122 11.57 15.11 12.23
N LEU A 123 12.87 15.33 12.38
CA LEU A 123 13.70 16.05 11.41
C LEU A 123 14.95 15.23 11.11
N ARG A 124 15.37 15.19 9.84
CA ARG A 124 16.68 14.68 9.44
C ARG A 124 17.58 15.86 9.09
N VAL A 125 18.69 16.01 9.80
CA VAL A 125 19.69 17.06 9.57
C VAL A 125 20.98 16.42 9.13
N GLU A 126 21.43 16.80 7.95
CA GLU A 126 22.74 16.44 7.41
C GLU A 126 23.75 17.52 7.77
N ILE A 127 24.85 17.08 8.37
CA ILE A 127 26.03 17.89 8.65
C ILE A 127 26.89 17.85 7.40
N VAL A 128 27.19 19.03 6.86
CA VAL A 128 28.14 19.21 5.77
C VAL A 128 29.35 19.92 6.34
N SER A 129 30.43 19.16 6.51
CA SER A 129 31.70 19.63 7.07
C SER A 129 32.87 18.93 6.40
N ASP A 130 33.97 19.66 6.21
CA ASP A 130 35.22 19.15 5.62
C ASP A 130 36.20 18.63 6.69
N ALA A 131 35.68 18.22 7.86
CA ALA A 131 36.49 17.82 9.01
C ALA A 131 36.98 16.36 8.87
N PRO A 132 38.30 16.09 8.97
CA PRO A 132 38.81 14.73 9.08
C PRO A 132 38.48 14.12 10.46
N PRO A 133 38.34 12.79 10.58
CA PRO A 133 37.83 12.13 11.79
C PRO A 133 38.75 12.35 13.01
N PRO A 134 38.20 12.57 14.23
CA PRO A 134 38.99 12.79 15.43
C PRO A 134 39.62 11.48 15.97
N PRO A 135 40.80 11.51 16.60
CA PRO A 135 41.41 10.35 17.24
C PRO A 135 40.77 10.04 18.61
N ASP A 136 40.63 8.75 18.92
CA ASP A 136 40.02 8.25 20.15
C ASP A 136 40.93 8.38 21.40
N GLU A 137 40.36 8.79 22.54
CA GLU A 137 40.93 8.61 23.89
C GLU A 137 40.00 7.72 24.76
N PRO A 138 40.54 6.93 25.72
CA PRO A 138 39.88 5.72 26.25
C PRO A 138 39.20 5.90 27.63
N PRO A 139 38.32 4.96 28.05
CA PRO A 139 38.28 4.62 29.48
C PRO A 139 38.10 3.13 29.86
N LEU A 140 38.90 2.73 30.87
CA LEU A 140 38.70 1.90 32.09
C LEU A 140 37.90 0.55 32.10
N ASN A 141 38.66 -0.53 32.43
CA ASN A 141 38.42 -1.92 32.91
C ASN A 141 37.15 -2.28 33.77
N PRO A 142 36.68 -3.57 33.85
CA PRO A 142 37.50 -4.74 34.30
C PRO A 142 37.30 -6.13 33.61
N ARG A 143 38.46 -6.77 33.34
CA ARG A 143 38.77 -8.20 33.04
C ARG A 143 37.61 -9.18 32.76
N SER A 144 37.27 -9.30 31.49
CA SER A 144 36.62 -10.44 30.84
C SER A 144 37.60 -11.62 30.63
N PRO A 145 37.11 -12.88 30.49
CA PRO A 145 37.92 -14.01 30.04
C PRO A 145 38.59 -13.70 28.69
N PRO A 146 39.72 -14.36 28.36
CA PRO A 146 40.49 -14.03 27.16
C PRO A 146 39.60 -14.11 25.91
N PRO A 147 39.65 -13.10 25.03
CA PRO A 147 38.80 -13.03 23.86
C PRO A 147 39.02 -14.23 22.94
N VAL A 148 37.95 -14.76 22.37
CA VAL A 148 38.03 -15.85 21.39
C VAL A 148 38.32 -15.23 20.03
N THR A 149 39.60 -15.10 19.70
CA THR A 149 40.09 -14.51 18.45
C THR A 149 40.11 -15.51 17.30
N ASP A 150 40.21 -16.81 17.61
CA ASP A 150 40.23 -17.91 16.64
C ASP A 150 39.20 -18.99 17.02
N MET A 151 38.42 -19.45 16.04
CA MET A 151 37.44 -20.53 16.24
C MET A 151 37.51 -21.53 15.07
N PRO A 152 37.57 -22.86 15.34
CA PRO A 152 37.52 -23.85 14.27
C PRO A 152 36.14 -23.86 13.62
N ALA A 153 36.11 -23.92 12.29
CA ALA A 153 34.91 -23.99 11.47
C ALA A 153 35.01 -25.13 10.45
N THR A 154 33.87 -25.76 10.17
CA THR A 154 33.78 -26.79 9.14
C THR A 154 32.66 -26.43 8.18
N PHE A 155 32.98 -26.30 6.90
CA PHE A 155 32.00 -26.09 5.84
C PHE A 155 31.80 -27.41 5.10
N ASN A 156 30.61 -28.01 5.21
CA ASN A 156 30.26 -29.20 4.45
C ASN A 156 29.53 -28.79 3.17
N LEU A 157 30.16 -29.06 2.03
CA LEU A 157 29.58 -28.82 0.72
C LEU A 157 29.14 -30.15 0.11
N GLU A 158 27.84 -30.29 -0.13
CA GLU A 158 27.31 -31.43 -0.88
C GLU A 158 27.27 -31.07 -2.37
N LEU A 159 28.14 -31.68 -3.17
CA LEU A 159 28.18 -31.43 -4.62
C LEU A 159 27.18 -32.32 -5.38
N VAL A 160 26.92 -33.51 -4.85
CA VAL A 160 26.02 -34.53 -5.38
C VAL A 160 25.36 -35.22 -4.18
N PRO A 161 24.09 -35.63 -4.25
CA PRO A 161 23.41 -36.31 -3.14
C PRO A 161 24.23 -37.47 -2.55
N GLY A 162 24.60 -37.37 -1.27
CA GLY A 162 25.40 -38.33 -0.54
C GLY A 162 26.93 -38.16 -0.65
N GLN A 163 27.42 -37.16 -1.39
CA GLN A 163 28.85 -36.84 -1.49
C GLN A 163 29.13 -35.45 -0.90
N HIS A 164 29.67 -35.45 0.32
CA HIS A 164 30.10 -34.24 1.02
C HIS A 164 31.61 -34.04 0.91
N ILE A 165 32.01 -32.80 0.63
CA ILE A 165 33.37 -32.31 0.78
C ILE A 165 33.37 -31.38 1.98
N ALA A 166 34.14 -31.71 3.01
CA ALA A 166 34.31 -30.88 4.20
C ALA A 166 35.56 -30.00 4.02
N LEU A 167 35.39 -28.68 4.21
CA LEU A 167 36.50 -27.75 4.38
C LEU A 167 36.63 -27.45 5.88
N GLU A 168 37.68 -27.95 6.49
CA GLU A 168 38.09 -27.53 7.83
C GLU A 168 38.93 -26.26 7.71
N THR A 169 38.52 -25.20 8.41
CA THR A 169 39.22 -23.93 8.42
C THR A 169 39.15 -23.30 9.80
N THR A 170 40.01 -22.33 10.06
CA THR A 170 39.98 -21.55 11.30
C THR A 170 39.49 -20.16 10.94
N VAL A 171 38.38 -19.74 11.55
CA VAL A 171 37.91 -18.36 11.46
C VAL A 171 38.73 -17.57 12.46
N ALA A 172 39.48 -16.59 11.96
CA ALA A 172 40.26 -15.66 12.77
C ALA A 172 39.65 -14.26 12.63
N SER A 173 39.50 -13.55 13.74
CA SER A 173 39.10 -12.14 13.70
C SER A 173 40.24 -11.31 13.11
N ALA A 174 39.96 -10.52 12.07
CA ALA A 174 40.99 -9.70 11.41
C ALA A 174 41.64 -8.67 12.35
N ASP A 175 40.95 -8.28 13.43
CA ASP A 175 41.34 -7.20 14.35
C ASP A 175 41.37 -7.63 15.84
N ASP A 176 41.63 -8.92 16.14
CA ASP A 176 41.63 -9.48 17.52
C ASP A 176 40.31 -9.25 18.31
N VAL A 177 39.19 -9.15 17.60
CA VAL A 177 37.85 -8.94 18.16
C VAL A 177 37.32 -10.26 18.75
N ASP A 178 36.79 -10.21 19.98
CA ASP A 178 36.21 -11.38 20.64
C ASP A 178 34.96 -11.88 19.89
N MET A 179 35.11 -12.91 19.07
CA MET A 179 34.01 -13.48 18.28
C MET A 179 32.94 -14.15 19.15
N SER A 180 33.19 -14.35 20.45
CA SER A 180 32.18 -14.90 21.36
C SER A 180 31.14 -13.87 21.79
N ARG A 181 31.36 -12.57 21.53
CA ARG A 181 30.50 -11.48 22.01
C ARG A 181 30.26 -10.39 20.97
N MET A 182 29.05 -9.84 20.96
CA MET A 182 28.72 -8.62 20.20
C MET A 182 29.24 -7.37 20.92
N GLU A 183 29.25 -6.23 20.23
CA GLU A 183 29.67 -4.92 20.78
C GLU A 183 28.87 -4.52 22.03
N ASP A 184 27.66 -5.03 22.20
CA ASP A 184 26.80 -4.81 23.37
C ASP A 184 27.04 -5.79 24.54
N GLY A 185 28.02 -6.71 24.40
CA GLY A 185 28.41 -7.70 25.41
C GLY A 185 27.58 -8.99 25.43
N THR A 186 26.59 -9.14 24.56
CA THR A 186 25.79 -10.36 24.40
C THR A 186 26.59 -11.47 23.71
N VAL A 187 26.38 -12.72 24.11
CA VAL A 187 27.08 -13.87 23.50
C VAL A 187 26.55 -14.09 22.08
N VAL A 188 27.46 -14.25 21.12
CA VAL A 188 27.12 -14.53 19.72
C VAL A 188 26.68 -15.98 19.60
N ASP A 189 25.37 -16.23 19.68
CA ASP A 189 24.73 -17.51 19.39
C ASP A 189 23.59 -17.31 18.39
N GLY A 190 23.62 -17.97 17.23
CA GLY A 190 22.55 -17.84 16.25
C GLY A 190 22.87 -18.33 14.84
N LEU A 191 21.85 -18.28 13.98
CA LEU A 191 21.93 -18.66 12.58
C LEU A 191 22.25 -17.44 11.72
N PHE A 192 23.11 -17.61 10.71
CA PHE A 192 23.51 -16.53 9.80
C PHE A 192 23.09 -16.88 8.37
N TRP A 193 22.42 -15.93 7.70
CA TRP A 193 22.05 -16.02 6.29
C TRP A 193 23.06 -15.29 5.44
N GLY A 194 23.70 -15.97 4.48
CA GLY A 194 24.72 -15.31 3.66
C GLY A 194 24.95 -15.94 2.31
N LYS A 195 25.72 -15.23 1.50
CA LYS A 195 26.19 -15.67 0.20
C LYS A 195 27.62 -16.20 0.36
N LEU A 196 27.83 -17.45 -0.07
CA LEU A 196 29.15 -18.03 -0.27
C LEU A 196 29.54 -17.88 -1.74
N CYS A 197 30.62 -17.16 -2.02
CA CYS A 197 31.21 -16.99 -3.34
C CYS A 197 32.44 -17.89 -3.44
N ILE A 198 32.43 -18.83 -4.39
CA ILE A 198 33.58 -19.70 -4.66
C ILE A 198 34.05 -19.38 -6.08
N VAL A 199 35.29 -18.90 -6.21
CA VAL A 199 35.92 -18.63 -7.51
C VAL A 199 37.00 -19.66 -7.74
N HIS A 200 36.86 -20.40 -8.83
CA HIS A 200 37.89 -21.31 -9.34
C HIS A 200 38.27 -20.85 -10.74
N SER A 201 39.37 -20.09 -10.87
CA SER A 201 39.82 -19.53 -12.14
C SER A 201 41.33 -19.65 -12.27
N GLY A 202 41.78 -20.60 -13.11
CA GLY A 202 43.21 -20.91 -13.26
C GLY A 202 43.81 -21.37 -11.93
N ASP A 203 44.93 -20.78 -11.53
CA ASP A 203 45.61 -21.09 -10.26
C ASP A 203 45.02 -20.33 -9.05
N THR A 204 43.97 -19.52 -9.25
CA THR A 204 43.34 -18.75 -8.17
C THR A 204 42.09 -19.45 -7.66
N HIS A 205 42.10 -19.81 -6.39
CA HIS A 205 40.98 -20.40 -5.68
C HIS A 205 40.64 -19.53 -4.47
N THR A 206 39.48 -18.88 -4.50
CA THR A 206 39.02 -18.05 -3.38
C THR A 206 37.62 -18.46 -2.94
N LEU A 207 37.40 -18.36 -1.64
CA LEU A 207 36.13 -18.65 -0.99
C LEU A 207 35.82 -17.49 -0.05
N ASP A 208 34.68 -16.83 -0.26
CA ASP A 208 34.27 -15.64 0.47
C ASP A 208 32.81 -15.78 0.92
N PHE A 209 32.55 -15.58 2.22
CA PHE A 209 31.21 -15.67 2.79
C PHE A 209 30.78 -14.33 3.37
N THR A 210 29.65 -13.81 2.89
CA THR A 210 29.06 -12.56 3.38
C THR A 210 27.63 -12.81 3.85
N GLY A 211 27.31 -12.59 5.13
CA GLY A 211 25.99 -12.88 5.68
C GLY A 211 25.51 -11.98 6.82
N THR A 212 24.23 -12.07 7.14
CA THR A 212 23.51 -11.33 8.18
C THR A 212 22.90 -12.30 9.19
N ARG A 213 22.96 -11.99 10.49
CA ARG A 213 22.37 -12.81 11.55
C ARG A 213 20.84 -12.85 11.43
N MET A 214 20.24 -14.03 11.56
CA MET A 214 18.79 -14.21 11.56
C MET A 214 18.23 -14.04 12.98
N ASN A 215 17.11 -13.32 13.09
CA ASN A 215 16.47 -13.00 14.38
C ASN A 215 15.46 -14.05 14.86
N ASN A 216 15.20 -15.11 14.09
CA ASN A 216 14.19 -16.13 14.41
C ASN A 216 14.80 -17.56 14.35
N PRO A 217 14.85 -18.30 15.47
CA PRO A 217 15.48 -19.63 15.54
C PRO A 217 14.61 -20.77 14.96
N ASP A 218 13.33 -20.53 14.64
CA ASP A 218 12.38 -21.58 14.23
C ASP A 218 12.40 -21.94 12.73
N ILE A 219 13.32 -21.37 11.94
CA ILE A 219 13.42 -21.67 10.51
C ILE A 219 14.42 -22.81 10.31
N THR A 220 13.91 -24.00 9.98
CA THR A 220 14.75 -25.16 9.65
C THR A 220 15.53 -24.92 8.35
N PRO A 221 16.78 -25.41 8.24
CA PRO A 221 17.62 -25.23 7.04
C PRO A 221 17.09 -25.91 5.77
N GLU A 222 15.96 -26.61 5.83
CA GLU A 222 15.24 -27.12 4.65
C GLU A 222 14.37 -26.05 3.97
N PHE A 223 14.20 -24.87 4.58
CA PHE A 223 13.34 -23.78 4.09
C PHE A 223 14.04 -22.80 3.12
N LEU A 224 15.01 -23.27 2.34
CA LEU A 224 15.81 -22.44 1.44
C LEU A 224 15.08 -22.16 0.12
N PHE A 225 14.26 -21.12 0.07
CA PHE A 225 13.70 -20.58 -1.18
C PHE A 225 14.53 -19.38 -1.68
N ASP A 226 14.94 -19.44 -2.96
CA ASP A 226 15.66 -18.37 -3.68
C ASP A 226 14.87 -17.05 -3.61
N SER A 227 15.49 -15.96 -3.18
CA SER A 227 14.88 -14.62 -3.05
C SER A 227 14.22 -14.12 -4.36
N LYS A 228 14.74 -14.50 -5.54
CA LYS A 228 14.09 -14.20 -6.83
C LYS A 228 12.82 -15.01 -7.05
N VAL A 229 12.81 -16.25 -6.57
CA VAL A 229 11.61 -17.09 -6.50
C VAL A 229 10.67 -16.53 -5.44
N MET A 230 11.17 -15.98 -4.33
CA MET A 230 10.35 -15.35 -3.30
C MET A 230 9.66 -14.09 -3.82
N THR A 231 10.32 -13.14 -4.49
CA THR A 231 9.62 -11.97 -5.07
C THR A 231 8.63 -12.37 -6.17
N LYS A 232 8.94 -13.39 -6.97
CA LYS A 232 7.99 -13.98 -7.92
C LYS A 232 6.85 -14.73 -7.22
N LEU A 233 7.11 -15.38 -6.11
CA LEU A 233 6.11 -16.06 -5.27
C LEU A 233 5.29 -15.06 -4.47
N THR A 234 5.83 -13.92 -4.01
CA THR A 234 5.09 -12.89 -3.27
C THR A 234 4.20 -12.07 -4.21
N SER A 235 4.63 -11.87 -5.46
CA SER A 235 3.77 -11.33 -6.51
C SER A 235 2.77 -12.37 -7.04
N ALA A 236 3.12 -13.66 -7.05
CA ALA A 236 2.18 -14.76 -7.32
C ALA A 236 1.30 -15.16 -6.12
N ALA A 237 1.60 -14.69 -4.90
CA ALA A 237 0.88 -15.01 -3.66
C ALA A 237 -0.04 -13.89 -3.20
N ARG A 238 -0.13 -12.77 -3.92
CA ARG A 238 -1.32 -11.92 -3.76
C ARG A 238 -2.49 -12.71 -4.32
N PRO A 239 -3.50 -13.04 -3.51
CA PRO A 239 -4.70 -13.67 -4.03
C PRO A 239 -5.26 -12.77 -5.13
N SER A 240 -5.60 -13.37 -6.25
CA SER A 240 -6.08 -12.62 -7.40
C SER A 240 -7.36 -11.88 -6.98
N SER A 241 -7.34 -10.56 -7.11
CA SER A 241 -8.48 -9.71 -6.78
C SER A 241 -9.36 -9.49 -8.00
N ALA A 242 -10.67 -9.49 -7.77
CA ALA A 242 -11.64 -8.99 -8.72
C ALA A 242 -11.55 -7.46 -8.75
N LYS A 243 -11.27 -6.90 -9.93
CA LYS A 243 -11.24 -5.46 -10.17
C LYS A 243 -12.59 -5.04 -10.72
N CYS A 244 -13.29 -4.19 -9.97
CA CYS A 244 -14.68 -3.86 -10.25
C CYS A 244 -14.84 -2.37 -10.50
N HIS A 245 -15.47 -2.01 -11.62
CA HIS A 245 -15.79 -0.64 -11.98
C HIS A 245 -17.31 -0.44 -12.00
N LEU A 246 -17.80 0.52 -11.21
CA LEU A 246 -19.22 0.82 -11.10
C LEU A 246 -19.51 2.20 -11.72
N SER A 247 -20.23 2.20 -12.85
CA SER A 247 -20.71 3.42 -13.51
C SER A 247 -22.17 3.64 -13.17
N ILE A 248 -22.55 4.88 -12.85
CA ILE A 248 -23.93 5.25 -12.51
C ILE A 248 -24.43 6.25 -13.54
N LEU A 249 -25.53 5.92 -14.21
CA LEU A 249 -26.15 6.73 -15.24
C LEU A 249 -27.53 7.15 -14.76
N ALA A 250 -27.63 8.40 -14.29
CA ALA A 250 -28.88 8.96 -13.80
C ALA A 250 -29.60 9.78 -14.90
N PRO A 251 -30.94 9.78 -14.95
CA PRO A 251 -31.72 10.56 -15.91
C PRO A 251 -31.73 12.06 -15.59
N ALA A 252 -31.54 12.39 -14.30
CA ALA A 252 -31.50 13.75 -13.77
C ALA A 252 -30.44 13.82 -12.66
N GLN A 253 -29.97 15.03 -12.36
CA GLN A 253 -29.05 15.24 -11.25
C GLN A 253 -29.75 14.97 -9.93
N GLN A 254 -29.16 14.12 -9.09
CA GLN A 254 -29.73 13.79 -7.78
C GLN A 254 -28.67 13.29 -6.80
N TYR A 255 -29.01 13.26 -5.53
CA TYR A 255 -28.21 12.62 -4.49
C TYR A 255 -28.52 11.13 -4.44
N CYS A 256 -27.50 10.30 -4.25
CA CYS A 256 -27.66 8.86 -4.12
C CYS A 256 -26.63 8.33 -3.13
N ASP A 257 -27.07 7.40 -2.30
CA ASP A 257 -26.18 6.54 -1.52
C ASP A 257 -25.99 5.23 -2.28
N VAL A 258 -24.75 4.75 -2.34
CA VAL A 258 -24.41 3.43 -2.86
C VAL A 258 -23.82 2.63 -1.72
N TYR A 259 -24.36 1.44 -1.47
CA TYR A 259 -23.83 0.51 -0.49
C TYR A 259 -23.21 -0.69 -1.17
N LEU A 260 -21.96 -1.00 -0.81
CA LEU A 260 -21.29 -2.25 -1.13
C LEU A 260 -21.31 -3.12 0.12
N THR A 261 -21.96 -4.28 0.05
CA THR A 261 -21.97 -5.28 1.12
C THR A 261 -21.18 -6.49 0.65
N VAL A 262 -20.11 -6.83 1.37
CA VAL A 262 -19.18 -7.90 1.01
C VAL A 262 -19.47 -9.12 1.89
N ASN A 263 -19.49 -10.30 1.29
CA ASN A 263 -19.64 -11.55 2.02
C ASN A 263 -18.39 -11.75 2.92
N PRO A 264 -18.52 -12.27 4.15
CA PRO A 264 -17.37 -12.55 5.03
C PRO A 264 -16.29 -13.45 4.43
N LEU A 265 -16.63 -14.26 3.41
CA LEU A 265 -15.68 -15.08 2.65
C LEU A 265 -14.91 -14.29 1.59
N TRP A 266 -15.11 -12.97 1.53
CA TRP A 266 -14.44 -12.03 0.64
C TRP A 266 -13.90 -10.86 1.45
N ASN A 267 -12.77 -10.33 1.00
CA ASN A 267 -12.12 -9.19 1.60
C ASN A 267 -12.13 -8.04 0.60
N LEU A 268 -12.59 -6.87 1.04
CA LEU A 268 -12.48 -5.64 0.27
C LEU A 268 -11.07 -5.05 0.46
N ALA A 269 -10.27 -5.06 -0.60
CA ALA A 269 -8.88 -4.63 -0.54
C ALA A 269 -8.74 -3.11 -0.76
N MET A 270 -9.52 -2.54 -1.67
CA MET A 270 -9.43 -1.12 -2.03
C MET A 270 -10.76 -0.60 -2.55
N THR A 271 -11.02 0.68 -2.30
CA THR A 271 -12.10 1.45 -2.93
C THR A 271 -11.55 2.76 -3.45
N TRP A 272 -12.05 3.21 -4.60
CA TRP A 272 -11.74 4.53 -5.14
C TRP A 272 -12.97 5.17 -5.82
N PRO A 273 -13.35 6.41 -5.46
CA PRO A 273 -12.95 7.15 -4.26
C PRO A 273 -13.07 6.32 -2.97
N PRO A 274 -12.43 6.72 -1.85
CA PRO A 274 -12.51 5.95 -0.62
C PRO A 274 -13.96 5.86 -0.12
N ALA A 275 -14.45 4.64 0.13
CA ALA A 275 -15.78 4.42 0.69
C ALA A 275 -15.76 4.49 2.22
N GLU A 276 -16.82 5.04 2.82
CA GLU A 276 -17.02 5.06 4.27
C GLU A 276 -17.36 3.65 4.75
N ASN A 277 -16.66 3.13 5.76
CA ASN A 277 -17.07 1.88 6.41
C ASN A 277 -18.16 2.18 7.45
N VAL A 278 -19.37 1.67 7.23
CA VAL A 278 -20.54 1.95 8.07
C VAL A 278 -20.82 0.81 9.05
N GLU A 279 -20.68 -0.42 8.57
CA GLU A 279 -20.86 -1.65 9.36
C GLU A 279 -19.81 -2.69 8.90
N ASP A 280 -19.69 -3.79 9.65
CA ASP A 280 -18.79 -4.89 9.26
C ASP A 280 -19.12 -5.37 7.83
N GLN A 281 -18.09 -5.38 6.98
CA GLN A 281 -18.19 -5.71 5.56
C GLN A 281 -19.18 -4.86 4.73
N LYS A 282 -19.56 -3.67 5.21
CA LYS A 282 -20.49 -2.78 4.51
C LYS A 282 -19.95 -1.38 4.38
N TYR A 283 -19.89 -0.92 3.13
CA TYR A 283 -19.23 0.31 2.73
C TYR A 283 -20.21 1.21 2.00
N LYS A 284 -20.11 2.51 2.21
CA LYS A 284 -21.03 3.51 1.69
C LYS A 284 -20.29 4.55 0.86
N TYR A 285 -20.90 4.93 -0.25
CA TYR A 285 -20.59 6.16 -0.97
C TYR A 285 -21.76 7.12 -0.87
N PHE A 286 -21.48 8.37 -0.52
CA PHE A 286 -22.44 9.46 -0.65
C PHE A 286 -22.09 10.30 -1.88
N LEU A 287 -22.97 10.28 -2.88
CA LEU A 287 -22.71 10.83 -4.20
C LEU A 287 -23.75 11.85 -4.64
N ARG A 288 -23.32 12.85 -5.42
CA ARG A 288 -24.17 13.57 -6.36
C ARG A 288 -23.92 13.00 -7.75
N VAL A 289 -24.95 12.42 -8.34
CA VAL A 289 -24.87 11.81 -9.67
C VAL A 289 -25.47 12.74 -10.71
N HIS A 290 -24.90 12.75 -11.91
CA HIS A 290 -25.28 13.67 -12.99
C HIS A 290 -25.74 12.93 -14.25
N PRO A 291 -26.65 13.54 -15.05
CA PRO A 291 -26.90 13.10 -16.41
C PRO A 291 -25.58 13.15 -17.21
N GLY A 292 -25.17 12.01 -17.75
CA GLY A 292 -23.88 11.84 -18.44
C GLY A 292 -22.84 11.00 -17.69
N GLY A 293 -23.12 10.60 -16.44
CA GLY A 293 -22.30 9.62 -15.71
C GLY A 293 -21.19 10.19 -14.83
N ALA A 294 -21.13 11.51 -14.66
CA ALA A 294 -20.26 12.13 -13.67
C ALA A 294 -20.82 11.91 -12.25
N LEU A 295 -19.92 11.61 -11.32
CA LEU A 295 -20.20 11.34 -9.91
C LEU A 295 -19.35 12.30 -9.07
N GLU A 296 -19.98 13.08 -8.21
CA GLU A 296 -19.28 13.87 -7.20
C GLU A 296 -19.34 13.13 -5.87
N HIS A 297 -18.18 12.74 -5.37
CA HIS A 297 -18.02 12.08 -4.09
C HIS A 297 -17.81 13.13 -2.99
N PHE A 298 -18.75 13.19 -2.04
CA PHE A 298 -18.78 14.28 -1.06
C PHE A 298 -17.64 14.24 -0.06
N GLU A 299 -17.28 13.06 0.44
CA GLU A 299 -16.28 12.94 1.50
C GLU A 299 -14.87 13.33 1.03
N SER A 300 -14.52 12.99 -0.22
CA SER A 300 -13.23 13.33 -0.80
C SER A 300 -13.27 14.55 -1.72
N GLU A 301 -14.44 15.18 -1.91
CA GLU A 301 -14.69 16.29 -2.84
C GLU A 301 -14.21 16.01 -4.28
N MET A 302 -14.21 14.74 -4.70
CA MET A 302 -13.71 14.33 -6.01
C MET A 302 -14.84 14.18 -7.03
N VAL A 303 -14.53 14.47 -8.29
CA VAL A 303 -15.41 14.19 -9.42
C VAL A 303 -14.82 13.04 -10.25
N VAL A 304 -15.55 11.93 -10.35
CA VAL A 304 -15.14 10.72 -11.06
C VAL A 304 -16.22 10.27 -12.04
N THR A 305 -15.86 9.45 -13.01
CA THR A 305 -16.81 8.85 -13.98
C THR A 305 -17.30 7.47 -13.56
N SER A 306 -16.65 6.86 -12.57
CA SER A 306 -16.97 5.55 -12.05
C SER A 306 -16.40 5.38 -10.65
N LEU A 307 -17.06 4.60 -9.82
CA LEU A 307 -16.45 4.05 -8.61
C LEU A 307 -15.62 2.82 -8.98
N TYR A 308 -14.62 2.53 -8.18
CA TYR A 308 -13.74 1.39 -8.30
C TYR A 308 -13.65 0.68 -6.97
N TYR A 309 -13.61 -0.65 -7.00
CA TYR A 309 -13.24 -1.43 -5.84
C TYR A 309 -12.54 -2.73 -6.23
N GLU A 310 -11.69 -3.20 -5.32
CA GLU A 310 -11.04 -4.51 -5.42
C GLU A 310 -11.52 -5.41 -4.30
N ALA A 311 -11.95 -6.61 -4.67
CA ALA A 311 -12.37 -7.62 -3.71
C ALA A 311 -11.70 -8.95 -4.04
N SER A 312 -11.18 -9.64 -3.03
CA SER A 312 -10.55 -10.96 -3.18
C SER A 312 -11.27 -11.98 -2.31
N PRO A 313 -11.58 -13.19 -2.81
CA PRO A 313 -12.11 -14.25 -1.96
C PRO A 313 -11.04 -14.74 -0.97
N ASP A 314 -11.48 -15.44 0.06
CA ASP A 314 -10.60 -16.27 0.89
C ASP A 314 -9.86 -17.29 0.00
N PRO A 315 -8.52 -17.32 0.00
CA PRO A 315 -7.73 -18.26 -0.79
C PRO A 315 -8.11 -19.73 -0.58
N ALA A 316 -8.58 -20.09 0.63
CA ALA A 316 -8.99 -21.47 0.95
C ALA A 316 -10.26 -21.92 0.18
N MET A 317 -10.98 -21.00 -0.45
CA MET A 317 -12.28 -21.23 -1.08
C MET A 317 -12.23 -21.21 -2.62
N VAL A 318 -11.05 -21.06 -3.21
CA VAL A 318 -10.90 -20.93 -4.67
C VAL A 318 -10.29 -22.21 -5.27
N ASP A 319 -11.11 -23.01 -5.96
CA ASP A 319 -10.61 -24.03 -6.91
C ASP A 319 -10.83 -23.55 -8.35
N PRO A 320 -9.78 -23.12 -9.06
CA PRO A 320 -9.87 -22.62 -10.43
C PRO A 320 -10.62 -23.53 -11.40
N ASN A 321 -10.53 -24.85 -11.23
CA ASN A 321 -11.14 -25.83 -12.13
C ASN A 321 -12.64 -25.99 -11.90
N GLU A 322 -13.14 -25.64 -10.71
CA GLU A 322 -14.58 -25.60 -10.44
C GLU A 322 -15.23 -24.33 -11.01
N PHE A 323 -14.49 -23.21 -10.97
CA PHE A 323 -14.98 -21.93 -11.46
C PHE A 323 -15.09 -21.89 -12.99
N ILE A 324 -14.10 -22.44 -13.71
CA ILE A 324 -14.09 -22.45 -15.19
C ILE A 324 -13.71 -23.84 -15.72
N ALA A 325 -14.72 -24.53 -16.26
CA ALA A 325 -14.63 -25.85 -16.85
C ALA A 325 -15.40 -25.91 -18.19
N PRO A 326 -15.13 -26.93 -19.05
CA PRO A 326 -15.81 -27.06 -20.35
C PRO A 326 -17.34 -27.08 -20.29
N ARG A 327 -17.90 -27.53 -19.16
CA ARG A 327 -19.36 -27.58 -18.93
C ARG A 327 -20.01 -26.22 -18.67
N ASN A 328 -19.23 -25.18 -18.33
CA ASN A 328 -19.75 -23.92 -17.82
C ASN A 328 -19.03 -22.66 -18.33
N GLY A 329 -18.05 -22.81 -19.22
CA GLY A 329 -17.27 -21.75 -19.81
C GLY A 329 -16.71 -22.15 -21.16
N PHE A 330 -16.00 -21.23 -21.80
CA PHE A 330 -15.44 -21.40 -23.14
C PHE A 330 -13.94 -21.14 -23.11
N ALA A 331 -13.20 -21.73 -24.05
CA ALA A 331 -11.78 -21.47 -24.19
C ALA A 331 -11.36 -21.26 -25.64
N MET A 332 -10.42 -20.35 -25.85
CA MET A 332 -9.86 -20.05 -27.17
C MET A 332 -8.48 -19.41 -27.05
N GLY A 333 -7.78 -19.26 -28.18
CA GLY A 333 -6.51 -18.54 -28.21
C GLY A 333 -6.68 -17.07 -27.85
N PHE A 334 -5.65 -16.46 -27.25
CA PHE A 334 -5.67 -15.05 -26.84
C PHE A 334 -6.14 -14.08 -27.94
N ARG A 335 -5.67 -14.27 -29.18
CA ARG A 335 -6.03 -13.39 -30.30
C ARG A 335 -7.53 -13.46 -30.62
N ASP A 336 -8.07 -14.67 -30.65
CA ASP A 336 -9.48 -14.91 -30.94
C ASP A 336 -10.33 -14.38 -29.78
N PHE A 337 -9.90 -14.60 -28.53
CA PHE A 337 -10.54 -14.08 -27.32
C PHE A 337 -10.73 -12.57 -27.36
N LEU A 338 -9.70 -11.79 -27.71
CA LEU A 338 -9.81 -10.33 -27.76
C LEU A 338 -10.85 -9.86 -28.79
N SER A 339 -10.87 -10.48 -29.96
CA SER A 339 -11.85 -10.15 -31.00
C SER A 339 -13.28 -10.54 -30.58
N HIS A 340 -13.42 -11.72 -29.99
CA HIS A 340 -14.68 -12.26 -29.50
C HIS A 340 -15.26 -11.43 -28.37
N ILE A 341 -14.48 -11.14 -27.31
CA ILE A 341 -14.99 -10.40 -26.15
C ILE A 341 -15.43 -8.98 -26.55
N MET A 342 -14.76 -8.33 -27.51
CA MET A 342 -15.18 -7.03 -28.05
C MET A 342 -16.57 -7.07 -28.70
N VAL A 343 -16.90 -8.17 -29.38
CA VAL A 343 -18.23 -8.40 -29.96
C VAL A 343 -19.25 -8.71 -28.85
N VAL A 344 -18.91 -9.55 -27.88
CA VAL A 344 -19.80 -9.88 -26.76
C VAL A 344 -20.17 -8.63 -25.96
N LEU A 345 -19.19 -7.79 -25.60
CA LEU A 345 -19.47 -6.56 -24.86
C LEU A 345 -20.36 -5.59 -25.67
N ASP A 346 -20.27 -5.61 -27.00
CA ASP A 346 -21.14 -4.81 -27.87
C ASP A 346 -22.58 -5.32 -27.81
N GLN A 347 -22.74 -6.64 -27.91
CA GLN A 347 -24.03 -7.30 -27.76
C GLN A 347 -24.63 -6.95 -26.40
N LEU A 348 -23.84 -6.97 -25.32
CA LEU A 348 -24.28 -6.57 -23.98
C LEU A 348 -24.55 -5.07 -23.84
N GLY A 349 -24.36 -4.28 -24.89
CA GLY A 349 -24.78 -2.89 -24.97
C GLY A 349 -23.78 -1.90 -24.42
N MET A 350 -22.51 -2.30 -24.26
CA MET A 350 -21.47 -1.38 -23.85
C MET A 350 -21.13 -0.38 -24.96
N SER A 351 -20.88 0.87 -24.57
CA SER A 351 -20.43 1.90 -25.51
C SER A 351 -19.04 1.57 -26.06
N LEU A 352 -18.72 2.12 -27.24
CA LEU A 352 -17.38 1.96 -27.83
C LEU A 352 -16.27 2.36 -26.85
N HIS A 353 -16.45 3.50 -26.16
CA HIS A 353 -15.50 3.98 -25.15
C HIS A 353 -15.31 2.98 -24.01
N ALA A 354 -16.41 2.43 -23.46
CA ALA A 354 -16.34 1.48 -22.36
C ALA A 354 -15.66 0.16 -22.79
N ARG A 355 -15.90 -0.31 -24.02
CA ARG A 355 -15.24 -1.50 -24.58
C ARG A 355 -13.74 -1.29 -24.78
N THR A 356 -13.34 -0.14 -25.34
CA THR A 356 -11.93 0.19 -25.51
C THR A 356 -11.21 0.28 -24.17
N ASN A 357 -11.81 0.94 -23.17
CA ASN A 357 -11.24 1.03 -21.83
C ASN A 357 -11.13 -0.35 -21.17
N PHE A 358 -12.16 -1.19 -21.33
CA PHE A 358 -12.14 -2.56 -20.81
C PHE A 358 -10.94 -3.36 -21.33
N ILE A 359 -10.69 -3.32 -22.65
CA ILE A 359 -9.54 -4.00 -23.23
C ILE A 359 -8.24 -3.39 -22.72
N ASN A 360 -8.08 -2.07 -22.80
CA ASN A 360 -6.83 -1.42 -22.43
C ASN A 360 -6.45 -1.67 -20.96
N SER A 361 -7.43 -1.66 -20.05
CA SER A 361 -7.18 -1.89 -18.62
C SER A 361 -6.81 -3.34 -18.28
N ASN A 362 -7.22 -4.30 -19.12
CA ASN A 362 -7.04 -5.74 -18.84
C ASN A 362 -6.12 -6.45 -19.83
N LEU A 363 -5.64 -5.75 -20.87
CA LEU A 363 -4.85 -6.33 -21.96
C LEU A 363 -3.58 -7.02 -21.44
N HIS A 364 -2.93 -6.44 -20.43
CA HIS A 364 -1.72 -7.02 -19.85
C HIS A 364 -2.01 -8.38 -19.19
N SER A 365 -3.10 -8.49 -18.43
CA SER A 365 -3.51 -9.75 -17.80
C SER A 365 -3.94 -10.80 -18.82
N PHE A 366 -4.62 -10.39 -19.90
CA PHE A 366 -4.97 -11.32 -20.98
C PHE A 366 -3.73 -11.80 -21.75
N LEU A 367 -2.77 -10.91 -22.03
CA LEU A 367 -1.55 -11.22 -22.77
C LEU A 367 -0.61 -12.17 -22.01
N ALA A 368 -0.75 -12.26 -20.68
CA ALA A 368 0.01 -13.21 -19.87
C ALA A 368 -0.29 -14.68 -20.22
N HIS A 369 -1.39 -14.94 -20.92
CA HIS A 369 -1.86 -16.29 -21.24
C HIS A 369 -1.92 -16.52 -22.74
N LYS A 370 -1.42 -17.68 -23.20
CA LYS A 370 -1.51 -18.09 -24.60
C LYS A 370 -2.95 -18.44 -25.00
N ASN A 371 -3.61 -19.21 -24.14
CA ASN A 371 -5.00 -19.64 -24.28
C ASN A 371 -5.77 -19.19 -23.04
N ILE A 372 -7.00 -18.72 -23.23
CA ILE A 372 -7.84 -18.15 -22.18
C ILE A 372 -9.12 -18.97 -22.09
N ALA A 373 -9.41 -19.50 -20.90
CA ALA A 373 -10.73 -20.00 -20.56
C ALA A 373 -11.48 -18.94 -19.75
N TYR A 374 -12.75 -18.69 -20.05
CA TYR A 374 -13.53 -17.65 -19.40
C TYR A 374 -15.03 -17.95 -19.36
N ARG A 375 -15.73 -17.19 -18.54
CA ARG A 375 -17.19 -17.05 -18.58
C ARG A 375 -17.65 -15.78 -17.87
N PHE A 376 -18.90 -15.39 -18.10
CA PHE A 376 -19.57 -14.40 -17.25
C PHE A 376 -20.29 -15.10 -16.09
N LEU A 377 -20.24 -14.50 -14.90
CA LEU A 377 -21.07 -14.91 -13.76
C LEU A 377 -22.45 -14.26 -13.86
N SER A 378 -23.47 -14.98 -13.38
CA SER A 378 -24.82 -14.44 -13.30
C SER A 378 -24.95 -13.45 -12.14
N PRO A 379 -25.84 -12.44 -12.24
CA PRO A 379 -26.06 -11.45 -11.19
C PRO A 379 -26.31 -12.06 -9.81
N THR A 380 -27.07 -13.16 -9.73
CA THR A 380 -27.35 -13.87 -8.47
C THR A 380 -26.09 -14.44 -7.82
N LYS A 381 -25.18 -15.01 -8.61
CA LYS A 381 -23.91 -15.54 -8.08
C LYS A 381 -23.01 -14.44 -7.56
N ILE A 382 -22.98 -13.31 -8.26
CA ILE A 382 -22.18 -12.15 -7.86
C ILE A 382 -22.75 -11.53 -6.58
N ALA A 383 -24.08 -11.36 -6.48
CA ALA A 383 -24.74 -10.80 -5.30
C ALA A 383 -24.49 -11.60 -4.02
N ASN A 384 -24.29 -12.92 -4.11
CA ASN A 384 -23.92 -13.74 -2.96
C ASN A 384 -22.49 -13.43 -2.43
N ALA A 385 -21.61 -12.90 -3.28
CA ALA A 385 -20.25 -12.51 -2.93
C ALA A 385 -20.18 -11.02 -2.56
N ILE A 386 -20.65 -10.14 -3.45
CA ILE A 386 -20.66 -8.70 -3.29
C ILE A 386 -22.02 -8.18 -3.76
N ASP A 387 -22.82 -7.72 -2.81
CA ASP A 387 -24.11 -7.08 -3.06
C ASP A 387 -23.96 -5.57 -3.20
N ILE A 388 -24.68 -4.98 -4.16
CA ILE A 388 -24.69 -3.56 -4.42
C ILE A 388 -26.11 -3.06 -4.33
N SER A 389 -26.36 -2.09 -3.46
CA SER A 389 -27.66 -1.41 -3.38
C SER A 389 -27.50 0.09 -3.54
N VAL A 390 -28.53 0.72 -4.10
CA VAL A 390 -28.60 2.17 -4.30
C VAL A 390 -29.92 2.69 -3.75
N THR A 391 -29.92 3.91 -3.21
CA THR A 391 -31.15 4.51 -2.67
C THR A 391 -32.10 5.06 -3.74
N ALA A 392 -31.59 5.29 -4.96
CA ALA A 392 -32.42 5.68 -6.09
C ALA A 392 -33.34 4.53 -6.54
N SER A 393 -34.64 4.81 -6.67
CA SER A 393 -35.65 3.85 -7.13
C SER A 393 -36.61 4.54 -8.10
N PRO A 394 -36.97 3.90 -9.24
CA PRO A 394 -36.51 2.59 -9.71
C PRO A 394 -35.05 2.61 -10.20
N CYS A 395 -34.32 1.51 -9.99
CA CYS A 395 -32.95 1.31 -10.46
C CYS A 395 -32.82 0.03 -11.28
N VAL A 396 -32.09 0.12 -12.39
CA VAL A 396 -31.76 -1.02 -13.26
C VAL A 396 -30.29 -1.36 -13.10
N PHE A 397 -30.00 -2.58 -12.65
CA PHE A 397 -28.64 -3.09 -12.54
C PHE A 397 -28.25 -3.90 -13.78
N THR A 398 -27.05 -3.67 -14.28
CA THR A 398 -26.39 -4.53 -15.28
C THR A 398 -25.01 -4.85 -14.76
N ARG A 399 -24.76 -6.12 -14.41
CA ARG A 399 -23.51 -6.55 -13.78
C ARG A 399 -22.79 -7.50 -14.73
N LEU A 400 -21.67 -7.06 -15.29
CA LEU A 400 -20.84 -7.82 -16.20
C LEU A 400 -19.60 -8.29 -15.44
N PHE A 401 -19.65 -9.50 -14.90
CA PHE A 401 -18.54 -10.05 -14.13
C PHE A 401 -17.87 -11.17 -14.92
N LEU A 402 -16.76 -10.83 -15.56
CA LEU A 402 -15.93 -11.75 -16.32
C LEU A 402 -14.95 -12.45 -15.36
N ILE A 403 -15.01 -13.78 -15.33
CA ILE A 403 -13.93 -14.58 -14.76
C ILE A 403 -13.15 -15.22 -15.91
N PHE A 404 -11.83 -15.27 -15.78
CA PHE A 404 -10.97 -15.94 -16.76
C PHE A 404 -9.76 -16.58 -16.10
N ARG A 405 -9.14 -17.55 -16.79
CA ARG A 405 -7.86 -18.15 -16.40
C ARG A 405 -7.04 -18.52 -17.63
N GLY A 406 -5.72 -18.56 -17.46
CA GLY A 406 -4.83 -19.17 -18.43
C GLY A 406 -4.99 -20.69 -18.47
N ILE A 407 -4.92 -21.27 -19.66
CA ILE A 407 -4.90 -22.73 -19.83
C ILE A 407 -3.75 -23.17 -20.74
N SER A 408 -3.23 -24.37 -20.51
CA SER A 408 -2.21 -24.97 -21.37
C SER A 408 -2.80 -25.39 -22.73
N ASP A 409 -1.94 -25.71 -23.70
CA ASP A 409 -2.41 -26.26 -24.99
C ASP A 409 -3.09 -27.64 -24.80
N ASP A 410 -2.63 -28.44 -23.84
CA ASP A 410 -3.21 -29.74 -23.52
C ASP A 410 -4.62 -29.58 -22.93
N ASP A 411 -4.80 -28.61 -22.03
CA ASP A 411 -6.10 -28.30 -21.41
C ASP A 411 -7.09 -27.67 -22.41
N LEU A 412 -6.60 -26.96 -23.42
CA LEU A 412 -7.45 -26.42 -24.48
C LEU A 412 -8.21 -27.55 -25.21
N GLY A 413 -7.58 -28.73 -25.35
CA GLY A 413 -8.24 -29.93 -25.89
C GLY A 413 -9.44 -30.39 -25.06
N LEU A 414 -9.46 -30.13 -23.75
CA LEU A 414 -10.58 -30.46 -22.86
C LEU A 414 -11.83 -29.60 -23.14
N PHE A 415 -11.65 -28.43 -23.76
CA PHE A 415 -12.73 -27.54 -24.20
C PHE A 415 -13.22 -27.84 -25.63
N ALA A 416 -12.97 -29.04 -26.14
CA ALA A 416 -13.53 -29.48 -27.41
C ALA A 416 -15.07 -29.37 -27.40
N GLY A 417 -15.63 -28.53 -28.27
CA GLY A 417 -17.08 -28.21 -28.29
C GLY A 417 -17.51 -27.08 -27.35
N ALA A 418 -16.56 -26.38 -26.73
CA ALA A 418 -16.76 -25.14 -25.98
C ALA A 418 -15.70 -24.10 -26.42
N GLY A 419 -15.48 -24.01 -27.73
CA GLY A 419 -14.49 -23.12 -28.33
C GLY A 419 -15.10 -21.81 -28.83
N GLU A 420 -14.34 -21.11 -29.67
CA GLU A 420 -14.76 -19.83 -30.29
C GLU A 420 -16.11 -19.93 -31.01
N LYS A 421 -16.32 -21.01 -31.77
CA LYS A 421 -17.55 -21.21 -32.54
C LYS A 421 -18.77 -21.26 -31.65
N GLU A 422 -18.72 -22.04 -30.58
CA GLU A 422 -19.84 -22.19 -29.64
C GLU A 422 -20.06 -20.90 -28.85
N ALA A 423 -18.98 -20.26 -28.40
CA ALA A 423 -19.03 -18.97 -27.71
C ALA A 423 -19.70 -17.87 -28.55
N ASN A 424 -19.44 -17.83 -29.86
CA ASN A 424 -20.05 -16.86 -30.78
C ASN A 424 -21.57 -17.02 -30.94
N THR A 425 -22.10 -18.23 -30.72
CA THR A 425 -23.54 -18.53 -30.79
C THR A 425 -24.25 -18.46 -29.44
N TYR A 426 -23.49 -18.29 -28.36
CA TYR A 426 -24.02 -18.34 -27.00
C TYR A 426 -24.80 -17.07 -26.62
N ASN A 427 -25.88 -17.23 -25.87
CA ASN A 427 -26.75 -16.12 -25.46
C ASN A 427 -26.23 -15.42 -24.19
N TRP A 428 -25.23 -14.56 -24.36
CA TRP A 428 -24.62 -13.83 -23.24
C TRP A 428 -25.60 -12.91 -22.49
N ARG A 429 -26.64 -12.40 -23.17
CA ARG A 429 -27.65 -11.52 -22.55
C ARG A 429 -28.40 -12.22 -21.43
N GLU A 430 -28.77 -13.48 -21.66
CA GLU A 430 -29.48 -14.29 -20.66
C GLU A 430 -28.59 -14.57 -19.45
N THR A 431 -27.31 -14.90 -19.67
CA THR A 431 -26.36 -15.18 -18.59
C THR A 431 -26.20 -14.02 -17.62
N VAL A 432 -26.11 -12.79 -18.14
CA VAL A 432 -25.90 -11.59 -17.32
C VAL A 432 -27.21 -10.92 -16.89
N GLY A 433 -28.37 -11.49 -17.24
CA GLY A 433 -29.68 -10.91 -16.91
C GLY A 433 -29.93 -9.57 -17.59
N TRP A 434 -29.42 -9.38 -18.81
CA TRP A 434 -29.56 -8.13 -19.55
C TRP A 434 -31.03 -7.84 -19.90
N SER A 435 -31.42 -6.56 -19.83
CA SER A 435 -32.76 -6.10 -20.23
C SER A 435 -32.68 -4.85 -21.10
N GLU A 436 -33.74 -4.57 -21.88
CA GLU A 436 -33.80 -3.33 -22.69
C GLU A 436 -33.71 -2.06 -21.83
N ASN A 437 -34.23 -2.11 -20.59
CA ASN A 437 -34.15 -1.01 -19.63
C ASN A 437 -32.71 -0.63 -19.28
N SER A 438 -31.73 -1.52 -19.50
CA SER A 438 -30.31 -1.22 -19.32
C SER A 438 -29.80 -0.15 -20.30
N LYS A 439 -30.51 0.11 -21.40
CA LYS A 439 -30.19 1.17 -22.37
C LYS A 439 -31.07 2.40 -22.26
N ASP A 440 -32.15 2.33 -21.49
CA ASP A 440 -33.11 3.42 -21.35
C ASP A 440 -32.52 4.60 -20.57
N THR A 441 -32.28 5.72 -21.25
CA THR A 441 -31.72 6.93 -20.65
C THR A 441 -32.66 7.64 -19.69
N SER A 442 -33.95 7.29 -19.68
CA SER A 442 -34.93 7.80 -18.71
C SER A 442 -34.87 7.09 -17.35
N MET A 443 -34.19 5.94 -17.29
CA MET A 443 -34.05 5.14 -16.08
C MET A 443 -32.76 5.47 -15.33
N PHE A 444 -32.79 5.30 -14.00
CA PHE A 444 -31.57 5.25 -13.20
C PHE A 444 -30.90 3.89 -13.40
N ARG A 445 -29.67 3.88 -13.89
CA ARG A 445 -28.97 2.65 -14.28
C ARG A 445 -27.62 2.55 -13.61
N VAL A 446 -27.29 1.36 -13.16
CA VAL A 446 -26.01 1.01 -12.58
C VAL A 446 -25.37 -0.07 -13.43
N LEU A 447 -24.19 0.23 -13.97
CA LEU A 447 -23.39 -0.69 -14.77
C LEU A 447 -22.13 -1.05 -13.99
N GLU A 448 -22.03 -2.30 -13.58
CA GLU A 448 -20.81 -2.86 -13.02
C GLU A 448 -20.08 -3.66 -14.11
N ILE A 449 -18.78 -3.40 -14.27
CA ILE A 449 -17.89 -4.18 -15.12
C ILE A 449 -16.74 -4.65 -14.24
N SER A 450 -16.66 -5.96 -14.09
CA SER A 450 -15.75 -6.61 -13.16
C SER A 450 -14.96 -7.69 -13.86
N VAL A 451 -13.67 -7.75 -13.59
CA VAL A 451 -12.76 -8.75 -14.14
C VAL A 451 -12.00 -9.40 -13.02
N TRP A 452 -12.02 -10.73 -13.02
CA TRP A 452 -11.27 -11.52 -12.06
C TRP A 452 -10.51 -12.64 -12.77
N GLU A 453 -9.19 -12.58 -12.68
CA GLU A 453 -8.31 -13.66 -13.10
C GLU A 453 -8.27 -14.72 -12.01
N ILE A 454 -8.58 -15.96 -12.34
CA ILE A 454 -8.53 -17.07 -11.39
C ILE A 454 -7.21 -17.81 -11.64
N THR A 455 -6.28 -17.68 -10.70
CA THR A 455 -4.93 -18.25 -10.76
C THR A 455 -4.80 -19.55 -10.00
#